data_AF-A0A6P7FBM6-F1
#
_entry.id   AF-A0A6P7FBM6-F1
#
_cell.length_a   1.000
_cell.length_b   1.000
_cell.length_c   1.000
_cell.angle_alpha   90.00
_cell.angle_beta   90.00
_cell.angle_gamma   90.00
#
_symmetry.space_group_name_H-M   'P 1'
#
loop_
_entity.id
_entity.type
_entity.pdbx_description
1 polymer ?
#
loop_
_entity_poly.entity_id
_entity_poly.type
_entity_poly.pdbx_seq_one_letter_code
_entity_poly.pdbx_strand_id
1 'polypeptide(L)'
;MPITAPIMKIQKCKEYNANVIMEGRNMAEAKKKAMQLATENRWTFINGYDNPRVIAAQGTIGLEIMEQVDDIDAVVVPTGGGGLLAGVAVAVKTLNPSIKVIGVESERCASYTKAIEHTSPIHTEIEATLADGLAVPQVGYNAWLTSKNLVDKMVVVKEEWIAVAILRFIEKEKCVVEGAGACGLAAIISGTLEEFKGKRVVLILTGGNIDTTLLGRCIERGLAADGRLVKFKVKVSDRPGGISELCKIISSVGVSIKDIMHERAWVASDIFSVEVKVVCETRDYNHTIELRDRLNSKYKKVVFDNLPKREQVSSSTDY
;
A
#
# COMPACT_ATOMS: atom_id res chain seq x y z
N MET A 1 5.18 -4.85 23.72
CA MET A 1 5.39 -4.93 22.26
C MET A 1 6.06 -6.26 21.95
N PRO A 2 5.81 -6.90 20.80
CA PRO A 2 6.50 -8.14 20.42
C PRO A 2 8.00 -7.88 20.22
N ILE A 3 8.83 -8.91 20.45
CA ILE A 3 10.30 -8.82 20.32
C ILE A 3 10.77 -8.44 18.91
N THR A 4 9.93 -8.68 17.90
CA THR A 4 10.16 -8.37 16.49
C THR A 4 9.64 -7.01 16.05
N ALA A 5 9.13 -6.19 16.98
CA ALA A 5 8.59 -4.87 16.63
C ALA A 5 9.68 -3.96 16.02
N PRO A 6 9.34 -3.14 15.01
CA PRO A 6 10.30 -2.21 14.40
C PRO A 6 10.94 -1.29 15.44
N ILE A 7 12.27 -1.15 15.37
CA ILE A 7 13.08 -0.35 16.31
C ILE A 7 12.56 1.09 16.39
N MET A 8 12.18 1.69 15.26
CA MET A 8 11.63 3.06 15.22
C MET A 8 10.36 3.22 16.08
N LYS A 9 9.48 2.21 16.12
CA LYS A 9 8.24 2.27 16.93
C LYS A 9 8.57 2.18 18.42
N ILE A 10 9.56 1.36 18.77
CA ILE A 10 10.05 1.22 20.15
C ILE A 10 10.69 2.53 20.62
N GLN A 11 11.55 3.14 19.78
CA GLN A 11 12.22 4.40 20.09
C GLN A 11 11.21 5.53 20.29
N LYS A 12 10.25 5.72 19.37
CA LYS A 12 9.19 6.73 19.52
C LYS A 12 8.39 6.56 20.81
N CYS A 13 8.02 5.33 21.19
CA CYS A 13 7.35 5.10 22.47
C CYS A 13 8.21 5.56 23.66
N LYS A 14 9.51 5.25 23.66
CA LYS A 14 10.44 5.68 24.71
C LYS A 14 10.66 7.19 24.73
N GLU A 15 10.71 7.85 23.57
CA GLU A 15 10.77 9.31 23.45
C GLU A 15 9.55 10.00 24.07
N TYR A 16 8.38 9.36 23.99
CA TYR A 16 7.16 9.78 24.70
C TYR A 16 7.11 9.31 26.16
N ASN A 17 8.25 8.92 26.74
CA ASN A 17 8.38 8.46 28.13
C ASN A 17 7.57 7.19 28.47
N ALA A 18 7.19 6.38 27.47
CA ALA A 18 6.51 5.12 27.72
C ALA A 18 7.48 4.06 28.27
N ASN A 19 7.05 3.32 29.28
CA ASN A 19 7.73 2.11 29.71
C ASN A 19 7.45 0.96 28.73
N VAL A 20 8.41 0.69 27.83
CA VAL A 20 8.24 -0.33 26.79
C VAL A 20 8.71 -1.70 27.27
N ILE A 21 7.75 -2.60 27.50
CA ILE A 21 8.00 -4.02 27.80
C ILE A 21 7.99 -4.82 26.49
N MET A 22 9.10 -5.51 26.19
CA MET A 22 9.28 -6.32 24.99
C MET A 22 9.05 -7.80 25.29
N GLU A 23 7.83 -8.29 25.07
CA GLU A 23 7.44 -9.69 25.33
C GLU A 23 6.50 -10.22 24.24
N GLY A 24 6.65 -11.50 23.90
CA GLY A 24 5.88 -12.21 22.87
C GLY A 24 6.54 -12.20 21.48
N ARG A 25 6.32 -13.26 20.70
CA ARG A 25 6.86 -13.44 19.34
C ARG A 25 6.08 -12.64 18.29
N ASN A 26 4.81 -12.36 18.57
CA ASN A 26 3.89 -11.67 17.68
C ASN A 26 2.93 -10.78 18.49
N MET A 27 2.09 -10.00 17.79
CA MET A 27 1.17 -9.07 18.43
C MET A 27 0.14 -9.75 19.33
N ALA A 28 -0.32 -10.96 18.98
CA ALA A 28 -1.28 -11.71 19.77
C ALA A 28 -0.69 -12.15 21.12
N GLU A 29 0.53 -12.67 21.13
CA GLU A 29 1.25 -13.02 22.35
C GLU A 29 1.55 -11.79 23.22
N ALA A 30 1.99 -10.69 22.59
CA ALA A 30 2.26 -9.43 23.28
C ALA A 30 0.98 -8.86 23.92
N LYS A 31 -0.17 -8.94 23.24
CA LYS A 31 -1.49 -8.53 23.77
C LYS A 31 -1.89 -9.40 24.96
N LYS A 32 -1.75 -10.73 24.85
CA LYS A 32 -2.05 -11.66 25.95
C LYS A 32 -1.24 -11.32 27.19
N LYS A 33 0.06 -11.07 27.03
CA LYS A 33 0.94 -10.64 28.13
C LYS A 33 0.53 -9.29 28.71
N ALA A 34 0.19 -8.32 27.86
CA ALA A 34 -0.26 -7.00 28.32
C ALA A 34 -1.54 -7.08 29.17
N MET A 35 -2.50 -7.95 28.80
CA MET A 35 -3.71 -8.19 29.59
C MET A 35 -3.42 -8.87 30.93
N GLN A 36 -2.47 -9.83 30.96
CA GLN A 36 -2.00 -10.46 32.19
C GLN A 36 -1.38 -9.43 33.14
N LEU A 37 -0.41 -8.65 32.65
CA LEU A 37 0.26 -7.61 33.43
C LEU A 37 -0.72 -6.55 33.94
N ALA A 38 -1.71 -6.17 33.13
CA ALA A 38 -2.75 -5.23 33.54
C ALA A 38 -3.54 -5.76 34.73
N THR A 39 -3.87 -7.06 34.73
CA THR A 39 -4.56 -7.71 35.85
C THR A 39 -3.69 -7.77 37.10
N GLU A 40 -2.46 -8.26 36.96
CA GLU A 40 -1.51 -8.45 38.07
C GLU A 40 -1.13 -7.13 38.76
N ASN A 41 -0.92 -6.07 37.98
CA ASN A 41 -0.46 -4.77 38.46
C ASN A 41 -1.60 -3.76 38.68
N ARG A 42 -2.87 -4.17 38.49
CA ARG A 42 -4.05 -3.29 38.54
C ARG A 42 -3.95 -2.08 37.60
N TRP A 43 -3.39 -2.29 36.41
CA TRP A 43 -3.37 -1.26 35.35
C TRP A 43 -4.64 -1.33 34.50
N THR A 44 -5.01 -0.19 33.92
CA THR A 44 -6.09 -0.15 32.94
C THR A 44 -5.57 -0.57 31.57
N PHE A 45 -6.13 -1.63 30.99
CA PHE A 45 -5.82 -2.01 29.62
C PHE A 45 -6.59 -1.12 28.63
N ILE A 46 -5.85 -0.35 27.83
CA ILE A 46 -6.44 0.50 26.78
C ILE A 46 -6.39 -0.26 25.45
N ASN A 47 -7.56 -0.69 24.96
CA ASN A 47 -7.69 -1.24 23.62
C ASN A 47 -7.70 -0.10 22.60
N GLY A 48 -6.69 -0.06 21.73
CA GLY A 48 -6.46 1.02 20.77
C GLY A 48 -7.48 1.13 19.63
N TYR A 49 -8.45 0.22 19.53
CA TYR A 49 -9.52 0.32 18.51
C TYR A 49 -10.90 -0.12 19.02
N ASP A 50 -10.98 -1.10 19.93
CA ASP A 50 -12.25 -1.68 20.37
C ASP A 50 -12.65 -1.26 21.78
N ASN A 51 -12.61 0.05 22.02
CA ASN A 51 -13.13 0.66 23.24
C ASN A 51 -14.11 1.77 22.84
N PRO A 52 -15.32 1.86 23.43
CA PRO A 52 -16.31 2.87 23.05
C PRO A 52 -15.81 4.31 23.09
N ARG A 53 -14.93 4.66 24.05
CA ARG A 53 -14.33 6.01 24.12
C ARG A 53 -13.31 6.25 23.02
N VAL A 54 -12.55 5.22 22.66
CA VAL A 54 -11.60 5.29 21.54
C VAL A 54 -12.36 5.45 20.23
N ILE A 55 -13.43 4.70 20.02
CA ILE A 55 -14.31 4.80 18.84
C ILE A 55 -14.93 6.20 18.75
N ALA A 56 -15.50 6.71 19.84
CA ALA A 56 -16.07 8.05 19.89
C ALA A 56 -15.02 9.12 19.57
N ALA A 57 -13.80 8.99 20.10
CA ALA A 57 -12.70 9.88 19.78
C ALA A 57 -12.32 9.83 18.30
N GLN A 58 -12.32 8.66 17.65
CA GLN A 58 -12.07 8.60 16.20
C GLN A 58 -13.17 9.29 15.38
N GLY A 59 -14.38 9.39 15.94
CA GLY A 59 -15.50 10.09 15.30
C GLY A 59 -15.31 11.60 15.19
N THR A 60 -14.39 12.21 15.95
CA THR A 60 -14.10 13.65 15.81
C THR A 60 -13.56 13.96 14.41
N ILE A 61 -12.81 13.03 13.79
CA ILE A 61 -12.38 13.15 12.40
C ILE A 61 -13.59 13.28 11.47
N GLY A 62 -14.64 12.51 11.71
CA GLY A 62 -15.88 12.61 10.94
C GLY A 62 -16.58 13.96 11.14
N LEU A 63 -16.55 14.53 12.34
CA LEU A 63 -17.09 15.88 12.61
C LEU A 63 -16.28 16.96 11.88
N GLU A 64 -14.95 16.90 11.97
CA GLU A 64 -14.05 17.85 11.29
C GLU A 64 -14.22 17.80 9.76
N ILE A 65 -14.35 16.60 9.17
CA ILE A 65 -14.64 16.44 7.75
C ILE A 65 -15.92 17.17 7.35
N MET A 66 -16.98 17.01 8.14
CA MET A 66 -18.28 17.63 7.87
C MET A 66 -18.27 19.16 8.05
N GLU A 67 -17.36 19.69 8.86
CA GLU A 67 -17.17 21.14 9.04
C GLU A 67 -16.30 21.77 7.94
N GLN A 68 -15.31 21.02 7.42
CA GLN A 68 -14.28 21.55 6.54
C GLN A 68 -14.57 21.34 5.05
N VAL A 69 -15.45 20.40 4.70
CA VAL A 69 -15.70 20.01 3.30
C VAL A 69 -17.20 20.02 3.02
N ASP A 70 -17.64 20.94 2.16
CA ASP A 70 -19.02 20.97 1.68
C ASP A 70 -19.28 19.87 0.65
N ASP A 71 -20.54 19.62 0.26
CA ASP A 71 -20.99 18.72 -0.84
C ASP A 71 -20.26 17.37 -0.97
N ILE A 72 -19.93 16.72 0.16
CA ILE A 72 -19.25 15.42 0.14
C ILE A 72 -20.18 14.34 -0.42
N ASP A 73 -19.71 13.55 -1.39
CA ASP A 73 -20.42 12.36 -1.87
C ASP A 73 -20.00 11.10 -1.08
N ALA A 74 -18.71 10.98 -0.73
CA ALA A 74 -18.19 9.83 -0.01
C ALA A 74 -16.98 10.14 0.90
N VAL A 75 -16.85 9.37 1.98
CA VAL A 75 -15.69 9.32 2.86
C VAL A 75 -15.09 7.92 2.83
N VAL A 76 -13.82 7.82 2.49
CA VAL A 76 -13.07 6.57 2.38
C VAL A 76 -12.18 6.41 3.61
N VAL A 77 -12.40 5.33 4.35
CA VAL A 77 -11.82 5.10 5.67
C VAL A 77 -10.96 3.83 5.69
N PRO A 78 -9.63 3.95 5.86
CA PRO A 78 -8.77 2.79 6.09
C PRO A 78 -9.22 1.98 7.31
N THR A 79 -9.34 0.67 7.15
CA THR A 79 -10.01 -0.22 8.10
C THR A 79 -9.09 -1.37 8.50
N GLY A 80 -8.77 -1.44 9.79
CA GLY A 80 -8.16 -2.60 10.44
C GLY A 80 -9.12 -3.15 11.49
N GLY A 81 -8.88 -2.81 12.77
CA GLY A 81 -9.78 -3.21 13.87
C GLY A 81 -11.17 -2.55 13.86
N GLY A 82 -11.46 -1.66 12.91
CA GLY A 82 -12.77 -1.03 12.70
C GLY A 82 -13.06 0.21 13.54
N GLY A 83 -12.21 0.58 14.51
CA GLY A 83 -12.49 1.69 15.43
C GLY A 83 -12.65 3.05 14.74
N LEU A 84 -11.76 3.37 13.79
CA LEU A 84 -11.84 4.57 12.98
C LEU A 84 -13.09 4.58 12.09
N LEU A 85 -13.31 3.48 11.35
CA LEU A 85 -14.49 3.30 10.51
C LEU A 85 -15.78 3.51 11.30
N ALA A 86 -15.88 2.94 12.51
CA ALA A 86 -17.05 3.08 13.35
C ALA A 86 -17.28 4.51 13.85
N GLY A 87 -16.24 5.17 14.35
CA GLY A 87 -16.35 6.56 14.79
C GLY A 87 -16.78 7.50 13.66
N VAL A 88 -16.08 7.43 12.53
CA VAL A 88 -16.35 8.26 11.35
C VAL A 88 -17.74 7.96 10.79
N ALA A 89 -18.12 6.69 10.67
CA ALA A 89 -19.44 6.31 10.15
C ALA A 89 -20.58 6.88 11.01
N VAL A 90 -20.46 6.82 12.34
CA VAL A 90 -21.46 7.41 13.25
C VAL A 90 -21.57 8.92 13.04
N ALA A 91 -20.44 9.63 13.04
CA ALA A 91 -20.43 11.08 12.87
C ALA A 91 -21.04 11.50 11.53
N VAL A 92 -20.54 10.93 10.43
CA VAL A 92 -20.97 11.27 9.06
C VAL A 92 -22.44 10.91 8.85
N LYS A 93 -22.87 9.69 9.18
CA LYS A 93 -24.25 9.24 8.93
C LYS A 93 -25.28 9.96 9.80
N THR A 94 -24.89 10.39 11.00
CA THR A 94 -25.78 11.16 11.88
C THR A 94 -26.02 12.57 11.34
N LEU A 95 -24.98 13.22 10.81
CA LEU A 95 -25.06 14.58 10.28
C LEU A 95 -25.66 14.61 8.87
N ASN A 96 -25.27 13.66 8.02
CA ASN A 96 -25.84 13.51 6.69
C ASN A 96 -25.84 12.04 6.23
N PRO A 97 -27.00 11.34 6.29
CA PRO A 97 -27.07 9.93 5.93
C PRO A 97 -26.88 9.66 4.43
N SER A 98 -26.98 10.68 3.55
CA SER A 98 -26.79 10.49 2.10
C SER A 98 -25.33 10.26 1.71
N ILE A 99 -24.37 10.74 2.51
CA ILE A 99 -22.93 10.60 2.27
C ILE A 99 -22.55 9.12 2.40
N LYS A 100 -21.77 8.61 1.44
CA LYS A 100 -21.31 7.23 1.44
C LYS A 100 -20.10 7.04 2.36
N VAL A 101 -20.14 6.03 3.22
CA VAL A 101 -19.00 5.64 4.06
C VAL A 101 -18.42 4.34 3.54
N ILE A 102 -17.20 4.41 3.04
CA ILE A 102 -16.51 3.31 2.37
C ILE A 102 -15.34 2.85 3.24
N GLY A 103 -15.35 1.61 3.72
CA GLY A 103 -14.19 1.02 4.39
C GLY A 103 -13.21 0.44 3.38
N VAL A 104 -11.91 0.57 3.63
CA VAL A 104 -10.86 -0.01 2.78
C VAL A 104 -9.91 -0.88 3.58
N GLU A 105 -9.66 -2.09 3.10
CA GLU A 105 -8.76 -3.08 3.70
C GLU A 105 -7.69 -3.53 2.70
N SER A 106 -6.56 -4.04 3.20
CA SER A 106 -5.61 -4.78 2.35
C SER A 106 -6.15 -6.18 2.07
N GLU A 107 -5.91 -6.70 0.86
CA GLU A 107 -6.20 -8.10 0.51
C GLU A 107 -5.53 -9.12 1.43
N ARG A 108 -4.42 -8.72 2.07
CA ARG A 108 -3.66 -9.53 3.01
C ARG A 108 -4.23 -9.54 4.43
N CYS A 109 -5.22 -8.70 4.73
CA CYS A 109 -5.94 -8.67 6.00
C CYS A 109 -7.31 -7.97 5.83
N ALA A 110 -8.28 -8.68 5.25
CA ALA A 110 -9.64 -8.17 5.03
C ALA A 110 -10.61 -8.66 6.13
N SER A 111 -10.28 -8.42 7.40
CA SER A 111 -11.00 -9.00 8.55
C SER A 111 -12.41 -8.44 8.73
N TYR A 112 -12.66 -7.19 8.32
CA TYR A 112 -13.98 -6.56 8.35
C TYR A 112 -14.88 -7.05 7.24
N THR A 113 -14.37 -7.21 6.02
CA THR A 113 -15.11 -7.87 4.93
C THR A 113 -15.53 -9.28 5.34
N LYS A 114 -14.63 -10.04 5.98
CA LYS A 114 -14.93 -11.37 6.51
C LYS A 114 -15.96 -11.34 7.64
N ALA A 115 -15.95 -10.31 8.49
CA ALA A 115 -16.96 -10.13 9.52
C ALA A 115 -18.36 -9.86 8.95
N ILE A 116 -18.47 -9.15 7.82
CA ILE A 116 -19.73 -8.97 7.07
C ILE A 116 -20.25 -10.31 6.58
N GLU A 117 -19.41 -11.08 5.88
CA GLU A 117 -19.78 -12.39 5.33
C GLU A 117 -20.30 -13.36 6.42
N HIS A 118 -19.71 -13.30 7.62
CA HIS A 118 -20.05 -14.17 8.75
C HIS A 118 -21.05 -13.54 9.72
N THR A 119 -21.53 -12.33 9.45
CA THR A 119 -22.42 -11.52 10.31
C THR A 119 -21.90 -11.28 11.75
N SER A 120 -20.61 -11.52 11.99
CA SER A 120 -19.96 -11.39 13.30
C SER A 120 -18.43 -11.29 13.16
N PRO A 121 -17.72 -10.65 14.11
CA PRO A 121 -16.26 -10.62 14.10
C PRO A 121 -15.68 -12.02 14.29
N ILE A 122 -14.93 -12.47 13.29
CA ILE A 122 -14.21 -13.74 13.30
C ILE A 122 -12.70 -13.51 13.19
N HIS A 123 -11.93 -14.52 13.61
CA HIS A 123 -10.49 -14.53 13.37
C HIS A 123 -10.21 -14.86 11.89
N THR A 124 -9.32 -14.10 11.27
CA THR A 124 -8.86 -14.28 9.90
C THR A 124 -7.35 -14.45 9.88
N GLU A 125 -6.86 -15.29 8.99
CA GLU A 125 -5.43 -15.36 8.69
C GLU A 125 -4.95 -14.03 8.10
N ILE A 126 -3.68 -13.70 8.38
CA ILE A 126 -3.06 -12.46 7.93
C ILE A 126 -1.71 -12.75 7.29
N GLU A 127 -1.42 -12.01 6.23
CA GLU A 127 -0.11 -11.98 5.60
C GLU A 127 0.60 -10.65 5.86
N ALA A 128 1.91 -10.61 5.66
CA ALA A 128 2.67 -9.37 5.79
C ALA A 128 2.22 -8.34 4.73
N THR A 129 1.80 -7.16 5.14
CA THR A 129 1.25 -6.10 4.27
C THR A 129 1.99 -4.79 4.40
N LEU A 130 2.00 -3.97 3.34
CA LEU A 130 2.40 -2.57 3.40
C LEU A 130 1.52 -1.73 4.35
N ALA A 131 0.26 -2.11 4.52
CA ALA A 131 -0.68 -1.50 5.45
C ALA A 131 -0.66 -2.20 6.81
N ASP A 132 0.50 -2.25 7.46
CA ASP A 132 0.71 -2.96 8.72
C ASP A 132 -0.18 -2.45 9.87
N GLY A 133 -0.52 -1.16 9.87
CA GLY A 133 -1.50 -0.56 10.79
C GLY A 133 -2.93 -1.11 10.65
N LEU A 134 -3.25 -1.70 9.50
CA LEU A 134 -4.55 -2.33 9.24
C LEU A 134 -4.52 -3.85 9.46
N ALA A 135 -3.36 -4.45 9.73
CA ALA A 135 -3.19 -5.90 9.88
C ALA A 135 -3.75 -6.43 11.22
N VAL A 136 -5.06 -6.30 11.40
CA VAL A 136 -5.80 -6.72 12.58
C VAL A 136 -6.63 -7.96 12.22
N PRO A 137 -6.27 -9.17 12.70
CA PRO A 137 -6.88 -10.43 12.26
C PRO A 137 -8.32 -10.63 12.74
N GLN A 138 -8.86 -9.73 13.57
CA GLN A 138 -10.23 -9.81 14.05
C GLN A 138 -10.72 -8.40 14.40
N VAL A 139 -11.80 -7.98 13.77
CA VAL A 139 -12.45 -6.69 14.05
C VAL A 139 -12.87 -6.60 15.52
N GLY A 140 -12.85 -5.40 16.07
CA GLY A 140 -13.44 -5.13 17.37
C GLY A 140 -14.95 -5.41 17.41
N TYR A 141 -15.45 -5.98 18.50
CA TYR A 141 -16.89 -6.26 18.63
C TYR A 141 -17.72 -4.97 18.77
N ASN A 142 -17.24 -3.99 19.54
CA ASN A 142 -17.90 -2.70 19.66
C ASN A 142 -17.83 -1.94 18.33
N ALA A 143 -16.66 -1.95 17.69
CA ALA A 143 -16.47 -1.34 16.38
C ALA A 143 -17.44 -1.92 15.34
N TRP A 144 -17.49 -3.25 15.21
CA TRP A 144 -18.41 -3.96 14.31
C TRP A 144 -19.88 -3.64 14.59
N LEU A 145 -20.31 -3.80 15.84
CA LEU A 145 -21.71 -3.57 16.22
C LEU A 145 -22.15 -2.13 15.92
N THR A 146 -21.26 -1.17 16.12
CA THR A 146 -21.49 0.25 15.87
C THR A 146 -21.59 0.58 14.38
N SER A 147 -20.78 -0.06 13.54
CA SER A 147 -20.58 0.34 12.14
C SER A 147 -21.32 -0.49 11.09
N LYS A 148 -21.69 -1.75 11.40
CA LYS A 148 -22.22 -2.72 10.43
C LYS A 148 -23.42 -2.24 9.59
N ASN A 149 -24.24 -1.34 10.13
CA ASN A 149 -25.42 -0.79 9.46
C ASN A 149 -25.19 0.62 8.89
N LEU A 150 -24.00 1.18 9.08
CA LEU A 150 -23.64 2.55 8.68
C LEU A 150 -22.65 2.57 7.52
N VAL A 151 -21.92 1.49 7.30
CA VAL A 151 -20.95 1.33 6.21
C VAL A 151 -21.69 0.93 4.93
N ASP A 152 -21.50 1.70 3.87
CA ASP A 152 -22.16 1.46 2.59
C ASP A 152 -21.46 0.38 1.75
N LYS A 153 -20.12 0.30 1.83
CA LYS A 153 -19.31 -0.63 1.04
C LYS A 153 -17.95 -0.87 1.69
N MET A 154 -17.46 -2.10 1.58
CA MET A 154 -16.05 -2.44 1.85
C MET A 154 -15.32 -2.66 0.54
N VAL A 155 -14.09 -2.15 0.45
CA VAL A 155 -13.18 -2.36 -0.68
C VAL A 155 -11.92 -3.04 -0.17
N VAL A 156 -11.48 -4.05 -0.91
CA VAL A 156 -10.24 -4.76 -0.64
C VAL A 156 -9.23 -4.41 -1.73
N VAL A 157 -8.08 -3.87 -1.35
CA VAL A 157 -7.05 -3.40 -2.28
C VAL A 157 -5.81 -4.28 -2.28
N LYS A 158 -5.19 -4.41 -3.46
CA LYS A 158 -3.94 -5.14 -3.63
C LYS A 158 -2.74 -4.33 -3.14
N GLU A 159 -1.69 -5.03 -2.76
CA GLU A 159 -0.45 -4.43 -2.27
C GLU A 159 0.25 -3.56 -3.31
N GLU A 160 0.12 -3.91 -4.58
CA GLU A 160 0.64 -3.14 -5.71
C GLU A 160 0.02 -1.73 -5.75
N TRP A 161 -1.31 -1.64 -5.56
CA TRP A 161 -2.01 -0.37 -5.52
C TRP A 161 -1.67 0.46 -4.30
N ILE A 162 -1.41 -0.16 -3.15
CA ILE A 162 -0.92 0.55 -1.96
C ILE A 162 0.46 1.16 -2.24
N ALA A 163 1.36 0.42 -2.88
CA ALA A 163 2.69 0.94 -3.24
C ALA A 163 2.60 2.12 -4.24
N VAL A 164 1.75 2.01 -5.26
CA VAL A 164 1.51 3.10 -6.21
C VAL A 164 0.87 4.31 -5.51
N ALA A 165 -0.08 4.10 -4.60
CA ALA A 165 -0.69 5.18 -3.84
C ALA A 165 0.32 5.94 -2.97
N ILE A 166 1.24 5.24 -2.29
CA ILE A 166 2.35 5.87 -1.55
C ILE A 166 3.19 6.73 -2.49
N LEU A 167 3.57 6.20 -3.66
CA LEU A 167 4.33 6.95 -4.66
C LEU A 167 3.57 8.21 -5.10
N ARG A 168 2.27 8.10 -5.38
CA ARG A 168 1.44 9.24 -5.81
C ARG A 168 1.33 10.33 -4.76
N PHE A 169 1.20 10.00 -3.47
CA PHE A 169 1.23 11.01 -2.41
C PHE A 169 2.56 11.77 -2.36
N ILE A 170 3.68 11.10 -2.60
CA ILE A 170 5.00 11.75 -2.64
C ILE A 170 5.14 12.62 -3.89
N GLU A 171 4.64 12.16 -5.04
CA GLU A 171 4.79 12.86 -6.31
C GLU A 171 3.87 14.09 -6.42
N LYS A 172 2.62 13.95 -5.97
CA LYS A 172 1.57 14.97 -6.16
C LYS A 172 1.44 15.88 -4.93
N GLU A 173 1.28 15.28 -3.75
CA GLU A 173 1.01 16.01 -2.51
C GLU A 173 2.28 16.34 -1.71
N LYS A 174 3.43 15.78 -2.11
CA LYS A 174 4.70 15.86 -1.35
C LYS A 174 4.55 15.38 0.09
N CYS A 175 3.63 14.45 0.33
CA CYS A 175 3.33 13.89 1.64
C CYS A 175 3.94 12.50 1.78
N VAL A 176 4.58 12.23 2.92
CA VAL A 176 5.06 10.88 3.28
C VAL A 176 3.97 10.18 4.06
N VAL A 177 3.32 9.20 3.43
CA VAL A 177 2.19 8.44 3.98
C VAL A 177 2.59 6.97 4.12
N GLU A 178 2.18 6.33 5.21
CA GLU A 178 2.37 4.88 5.40
C GLU A 178 1.31 4.08 4.62
N GLY A 179 1.49 2.76 4.48
CA GLY A 179 0.58 1.96 3.65
C GLY A 179 -0.89 2.00 4.10
N ALA A 180 -1.14 2.08 5.42
CA ALA A 180 -2.50 2.23 5.95
C ALA A 180 -3.16 3.55 5.50
N GLY A 181 -2.43 4.67 5.60
CA GLY A 181 -2.92 5.97 5.14
C GLY A 181 -3.07 6.04 3.62
N ALA A 182 -2.31 5.23 2.88
CA ALA A 182 -2.36 5.19 1.43
C ALA A 182 -3.54 4.35 0.87
N CYS A 183 -4.16 3.48 1.69
CA CYS A 183 -5.23 2.58 1.24
C CYS A 183 -6.42 3.31 0.61
N GLY A 184 -6.79 4.48 1.11
CA GLY A 184 -7.90 5.25 0.54
C GLY A 184 -7.65 5.62 -0.92
N LEU A 185 -6.45 6.13 -1.24
CA LEU A 185 -6.08 6.45 -2.61
C LEU A 185 -5.89 5.18 -3.45
N ALA A 186 -5.34 4.11 -2.88
CA ALA A 186 -5.20 2.82 -3.55
C ALA A 186 -6.56 2.30 -4.06
N ALA A 187 -7.63 2.46 -3.28
CA ALA A 187 -8.98 2.08 -3.70
C ALA A 187 -9.44 2.90 -4.92
N ILE A 188 -9.23 4.21 -4.92
CA ILE A 188 -9.57 5.09 -6.05
C ILE A 188 -8.82 4.69 -7.32
N ILE A 189 -7.50 4.63 -7.27
CA ILE A 189 -6.67 4.41 -8.47
C ILE A 189 -6.76 2.97 -9.01
N SER A 190 -7.17 2.01 -8.16
CA SER A 190 -7.45 0.63 -8.59
C SER A 190 -8.71 0.48 -9.44
N GLY A 191 -9.55 1.52 -9.53
CA GLY A 191 -10.82 1.47 -10.25
C GLY A 191 -11.93 0.69 -9.53
N THR A 192 -11.81 0.45 -8.22
CA THR A 192 -12.87 -0.23 -7.45
C THR A 192 -14.00 0.70 -6.99
N LEU A 193 -13.83 2.01 -7.22
CA LEU A 193 -14.68 3.11 -6.79
C LEU A 193 -15.07 4.05 -7.97
N GLU A 194 -15.23 3.50 -9.18
CA GLU A 194 -15.55 4.29 -10.38
C GLU A 194 -16.89 5.05 -10.29
N GLU A 195 -17.82 4.58 -9.46
CA GLU A 195 -19.09 5.26 -9.19
C GLU A 195 -18.91 6.67 -8.62
N PHE A 196 -17.71 6.99 -8.12
CA PHE A 196 -17.33 8.31 -7.60
C PHE A 196 -16.51 9.17 -8.58
N LYS A 197 -16.39 8.80 -9.86
CA LYS A 197 -15.76 9.67 -10.87
C LYS A 197 -16.54 10.99 -10.98
N GLY A 198 -15.83 12.13 -10.90
CA GLY A 198 -16.43 13.47 -10.91
C GLY A 198 -17.17 13.86 -9.63
N LYS A 199 -17.05 13.06 -8.56
CA LYS A 199 -17.66 13.30 -7.24
C LYS A 199 -16.65 13.85 -6.25
N ARG A 200 -17.13 14.45 -5.16
CA ARG A 200 -16.29 14.94 -4.07
C ARG A 200 -16.07 13.82 -3.05
N VAL A 201 -14.87 13.27 -3.01
CA VAL A 201 -14.49 12.15 -2.14
C VAL A 201 -13.40 12.58 -1.16
N VAL A 202 -13.61 12.27 0.12
CA VAL A 202 -12.63 12.53 1.18
C VAL A 202 -11.85 11.26 1.49
N LEU A 203 -10.52 11.35 1.49
CA LEU A 203 -9.61 10.26 1.87
C LEU A 203 -8.95 10.59 3.21
N ILE A 204 -9.01 9.67 4.18
CA ILE A 204 -8.36 9.85 5.48
C ILE A 204 -6.92 9.33 5.43
N LEU A 205 -5.95 10.23 5.60
CA LEU A 205 -4.54 9.88 5.72
C LEU A 205 -4.21 9.55 7.19
N THR A 206 -4.26 8.26 7.54
CA THR A 206 -4.20 7.83 8.94
C THR A 206 -2.82 7.93 9.60
N GLY A 207 -1.74 8.07 8.82
CA GLY A 207 -0.40 8.15 9.38
C GLY A 207 0.72 8.16 8.34
N GLY A 208 1.92 8.53 8.80
CA GLY A 208 3.15 8.59 8.00
C GLY A 208 4.33 7.87 8.65
N ASN A 209 4.10 6.89 9.53
CA ASN A 209 5.16 6.20 10.27
C ASN A 209 5.79 5.05 9.47
N ILE A 210 6.26 5.37 8.26
CA ILE A 210 6.93 4.43 7.37
C ILE A 210 8.45 4.45 7.55
N ASP A 211 9.06 3.26 7.63
CA ASP A 211 10.52 3.11 7.65
C ASP A 211 11.13 3.57 6.30
N THR A 212 12.27 4.26 6.32
CA THR A 212 12.89 4.80 5.10
C THR A 212 13.28 3.72 4.09
N THR A 213 13.65 2.53 4.55
CA THR A 213 13.95 1.37 3.68
C THR A 213 12.68 0.80 3.07
N LEU A 214 11.57 0.78 3.84
CA LEU A 214 10.27 0.38 3.31
C LEU A 214 9.75 1.40 2.30
N LEU A 215 9.90 2.70 2.58
CA LEU A 215 9.57 3.80 1.68
C LEU A 215 10.33 3.68 0.35
N GLY A 216 11.64 3.48 0.39
CA GLY A 216 12.47 3.26 -0.80
C GLY A 216 11.98 2.10 -1.66
N ARG A 217 11.65 0.96 -1.04
CA ARG A 217 11.07 -0.19 -1.74
C ARG A 217 9.68 0.09 -2.32
N CYS A 218 8.86 0.92 -1.66
CA CYS A 218 7.56 1.32 -2.20
C CYS A 218 7.72 2.22 -3.43
N ILE A 219 8.68 3.14 -3.42
CA ILE A 219 9.01 3.99 -4.57
C ILE A 219 9.45 3.13 -5.76
N GLU A 220 10.38 2.20 -5.56
CA GLU A 220 10.82 1.28 -6.62
C GLU A 220 9.67 0.44 -7.20
N ARG A 221 8.81 -0.12 -6.33
CA ARG A 221 7.64 -0.89 -6.76
C ARG A 221 6.62 -0.04 -7.49
N GLY A 222 6.36 1.18 -7.02
CA GLY A 222 5.46 2.12 -7.67
C GLY A 222 5.97 2.51 -9.06
N LEU A 223 7.27 2.82 -9.20
CA LEU A 223 7.89 3.10 -10.49
C LEU A 223 7.82 1.88 -11.42
N ALA A 224 7.97 0.66 -10.90
CA ALA A 224 7.83 -0.55 -11.70
C ALA A 224 6.39 -0.77 -12.18
N ALA A 225 5.40 -0.56 -11.30
CA ALA A 225 3.98 -0.65 -11.65
C ALA A 225 3.54 0.40 -12.67
N ASP A 226 4.14 1.59 -12.65
CA ASP A 226 3.95 2.65 -13.65
C ASP A 226 4.65 2.36 -15.00
N GLY A 227 5.46 1.31 -15.06
CA GLY A 227 6.30 1.02 -16.21
C GLY A 227 7.44 2.04 -16.39
N ARG A 228 7.83 2.75 -15.32
CA ARG A 228 8.95 3.71 -15.27
C ARG A 228 10.25 3.11 -14.79
N LEU A 229 10.19 1.97 -14.10
CA LEU A 229 11.34 1.14 -13.76
C LEU A 229 11.15 -0.24 -14.40
N VAL A 230 11.97 -0.56 -15.39
CA VAL A 230 11.77 -1.77 -16.21
C VAL A 230 13.00 -2.64 -16.22
N LYS A 231 12.74 -3.95 -16.27
CA LYS A 231 13.76 -4.98 -16.33
C LYS A 231 13.56 -5.80 -17.59
N PHE A 232 14.64 -6.03 -18.34
CA PHE A 232 14.60 -6.90 -19.51
C PHE A 232 15.89 -7.71 -19.68
N LYS A 233 15.77 -8.78 -20.45
CA LYS A 233 16.84 -9.66 -20.90
C LYS A 233 16.99 -9.52 -22.40
N VAL A 234 18.21 -9.37 -22.87
CA VAL A 234 18.53 -9.33 -24.29
C VAL A 234 19.77 -10.17 -24.56
N LYS A 235 19.75 -10.93 -25.66
CA LYS A 235 20.94 -11.62 -26.15
C LYS A 235 21.71 -10.72 -27.10
N VAL A 236 22.97 -10.45 -26.78
CA VAL A 236 23.88 -9.65 -27.60
C VAL A 236 25.09 -10.48 -28.00
N SER A 237 25.84 -10.01 -29.00
CA SER A 237 27.12 -10.62 -29.40
C SER A 237 28.14 -10.54 -28.26
N ASP A 238 28.85 -11.64 -27.96
CA ASP A 238 29.94 -11.66 -26.96
C ASP A 238 31.29 -11.17 -27.53
N ARG A 239 31.31 -10.72 -28.79
CA ARG A 239 32.47 -10.02 -29.39
C ARG A 239 32.63 -8.60 -28.81
N PRO A 240 33.86 -8.03 -28.83
CA PRO A 240 34.09 -6.64 -28.47
C PRO A 240 33.10 -5.70 -29.17
N GLY A 241 32.43 -4.85 -28.38
CA GLY A 241 31.44 -3.90 -28.88
C GLY A 241 29.97 -4.34 -28.78
N GLY A 242 29.65 -5.61 -28.51
CA GLY A 242 28.25 -6.08 -28.43
C GLY A 242 27.41 -5.37 -27.34
N ILE A 243 27.95 -5.29 -26.12
CA ILE A 243 27.32 -4.52 -25.03
C ILE A 243 27.39 -3.01 -25.31
N SER A 244 28.46 -2.52 -25.96
CA SER A 244 28.56 -1.11 -26.35
C SER A 244 27.43 -0.69 -27.30
N GLU A 245 27.08 -1.54 -28.27
CA GLU A 245 25.96 -1.31 -29.18
C GLU A 245 24.63 -1.27 -28.43
N LEU A 246 24.41 -2.18 -27.48
CA LEU A 246 23.22 -2.17 -26.62
C LEU A 246 23.11 -0.85 -25.84
N CYS A 247 24.19 -0.42 -25.18
CA CYS A 247 24.21 0.84 -24.45
C CYS A 247 23.96 2.05 -25.36
N LYS A 248 24.47 2.05 -26.60
CA LYS A 248 24.19 3.10 -27.59
C LYS A 248 22.71 3.16 -27.96
N ILE A 249 22.06 2.01 -28.15
CA ILE A 249 20.61 1.97 -28.43
C ILE A 249 19.83 2.54 -27.24
N ILE A 250 20.10 2.06 -26.02
CA ILE A 250 19.42 2.52 -24.81
C ILE A 250 19.62 4.04 -24.63
N SER A 251 20.85 4.52 -24.77
CA SER A 251 21.18 5.94 -24.69
C SER A 251 20.52 6.77 -25.79
N SER A 252 20.37 6.24 -27.02
CA SER A 252 19.73 6.95 -28.13
C SER A 252 18.23 7.18 -27.91
N VAL A 253 17.58 6.32 -27.13
CA VAL A 253 16.18 6.49 -26.71
C VAL A 253 16.08 7.47 -25.53
N GLY A 254 17.19 7.75 -24.83
CA GLY A 254 17.21 8.62 -23.65
C GLY A 254 16.88 7.89 -22.35
N VAL A 255 17.13 6.57 -22.30
CA VAL A 255 16.88 5.72 -21.13
C VAL A 255 18.10 5.65 -20.24
N SER A 256 17.90 5.71 -18.92
CA SER A 256 18.98 5.65 -17.93
C SER A 256 19.14 4.25 -17.36
N ILE A 257 20.33 3.65 -17.48
CA ILE A 257 20.61 2.31 -16.94
C ILE A 257 20.89 2.41 -15.44
N LYS A 258 20.18 1.62 -14.64
CA LYS A 258 20.41 1.46 -13.19
C LYS A 258 21.36 0.32 -12.88
N ASP A 259 21.13 -0.80 -13.55
CA ASP A 259 21.92 -2.01 -13.37
C ASP A 259 22.05 -2.76 -14.70
N ILE A 260 23.19 -3.38 -14.89
CA ILE A 260 23.50 -4.18 -16.06
C ILE A 260 24.34 -5.39 -15.65
N MET A 261 23.78 -6.57 -15.84
CA MET A 261 24.43 -7.83 -15.49
C MET A 261 24.51 -8.71 -16.73
N HIS A 262 25.68 -9.28 -16.99
CA HIS A 262 25.91 -10.18 -18.13
C HIS A 262 26.19 -11.61 -17.65
N GLU A 263 25.55 -12.58 -18.29
CA GLU A 263 25.65 -13.99 -17.93
C GLU A 263 26.12 -14.81 -19.14
N ARG A 264 27.24 -15.51 -18.97
CA ARG A 264 27.89 -16.35 -20.01
C ARG A 264 27.74 -17.84 -19.72
N ALA A 265 27.97 -18.25 -18.47
CA ALA A 265 28.11 -19.65 -18.07
C ALA A 265 26.84 -20.51 -18.28
N TRP A 266 25.65 -19.89 -18.29
CA TRP A 266 24.36 -20.58 -18.32
C TRP A 266 23.59 -20.39 -19.64
N VAL A 267 24.24 -19.84 -20.67
CA VAL A 267 23.64 -19.67 -22.01
C VAL A 267 23.76 -20.97 -22.80
N ALA A 268 22.85 -21.91 -22.57
CA ALA A 268 22.90 -23.26 -23.14
C ALA A 268 22.75 -23.35 -24.68
N SER A 269 22.44 -22.24 -25.36
CA SER A 269 21.99 -22.27 -26.77
C SER A 269 22.96 -21.68 -27.80
N ASP A 270 23.95 -20.85 -27.40
CA ASP A 270 24.87 -20.17 -28.34
C ASP A 270 26.11 -19.60 -27.61
N ILE A 271 27.28 -20.16 -27.88
CA ILE A 271 28.59 -19.82 -27.28
C ILE A 271 29.06 -18.41 -27.65
N PHE A 272 28.59 -17.84 -28.77
CA PHE A 272 29.00 -16.50 -29.23
C PHE A 272 28.07 -15.39 -28.76
N SER A 273 27.11 -15.72 -27.90
CA SER A 273 26.14 -14.77 -27.35
C SER A 273 26.27 -14.67 -25.84
N VAL A 274 26.02 -13.47 -25.33
CA VAL A 274 25.90 -13.22 -23.89
C VAL A 274 24.49 -12.69 -23.61
N GLU A 275 23.85 -13.23 -22.57
CA GLU A 275 22.58 -12.69 -22.10
C GLU A 275 22.85 -11.54 -21.14
N VAL A 276 22.26 -10.38 -21.44
CA VAL A 276 22.40 -9.17 -20.63
C VAL A 276 21.05 -8.88 -20.00
N LYS A 277 21.02 -8.87 -18.67
CA LYS A 277 19.92 -8.38 -17.85
C LYS A 277 20.16 -6.89 -17.60
N VAL A 278 19.18 -6.06 -17.95
CA VAL A 278 19.24 -4.61 -17.75
C VAL A 278 18.07 -4.20 -16.87
N VAL A 279 18.35 -3.39 -15.86
CA VAL A 279 17.35 -2.61 -15.12
C VAL A 279 17.56 -1.16 -15.50
N CYS A 280 16.50 -0.47 -15.93
CA CYS A 280 16.60 0.91 -16.40
C CYS A 280 15.35 1.73 -16.05
N GLU A 281 15.55 3.04 -15.99
CA GLU A 281 14.50 4.01 -15.76
C GLU A 281 14.08 4.68 -17.07
N THR A 282 12.77 4.73 -17.27
CA THR A 282 12.11 5.43 -18.37
C THR A 282 11.26 6.58 -17.79
N ARG A 283 10.74 7.42 -18.69
CA ARG A 283 9.98 8.62 -18.30
C ARG A 283 8.57 8.25 -17.90
N ASP A 284 7.98 7.37 -18.71
CA ASP A 284 6.62 6.87 -18.61
C ASP A 284 6.52 5.54 -19.38
N TYR A 285 5.32 4.97 -19.38
CA TYR A 285 5.01 3.75 -20.10
C TYR A 285 5.28 3.83 -21.61
N ASN A 286 4.97 4.95 -22.27
CA ASN A 286 5.16 5.08 -23.71
C ASN A 286 6.65 5.07 -24.06
N HIS A 287 7.48 5.71 -23.24
CA HIS A 287 8.93 5.68 -23.37
C HIS A 287 9.48 4.24 -23.17
N THR A 288 8.88 3.45 -22.30
CA THR A 288 9.17 2.01 -22.18
C THR A 288 8.81 1.22 -23.43
N ILE A 289 7.66 1.51 -24.05
CA ILE A 289 7.26 0.85 -25.30
C ILE A 289 8.21 1.23 -26.45
N GLU A 290 8.61 2.49 -26.55
CA GLU A 290 9.61 2.95 -27.51
C GLU A 290 10.94 2.18 -27.36
N LEU A 291 11.44 2.06 -26.13
CA LEU A 291 12.64 1.27 -25.83
C LEU A 291 12.49 -0.18 -26.29
N ARG A 292 11.36 -0.82 -25.93
CA ARG A 292 11.08 -2.22 -26.29
C ARG A 292 11.08 -2.42 -27.80
N ASP A 293 10.40 -1.54 -28.53
CA ASP A 293 10.25 -1.66 -29.98
C ASP A 293 11.60 -1.40 -30.67
N ARG A 294 12.40 -0.44 -30.17
CA ARG A 294 13.77 -0.21 -30.65
C ARG A 294 14.68 -1.42 -30.45
N LEU A 295 14.61 -2.07 -29.28
CA LEU A 295 15.38 -3.28 -28.98
C LEU A 295 14.95 -4.46 -29.86
N ASN A 296 13.65 -4.68 -30.04
CA ASN A 296 13.11 -5.74 -30.89
C ASN A 296 13.44 -5.55 -32.38
N SER A 297 13.63 -4.31 -32.84
CA SER A 297 14.07 -4.04 -34.22
C SER A 297 15.51 -4.51 -34.49
N LYS A 298 16.35 -4.64 -33.45
CA LYS A 298 17.77 -4.99 -33.57
C LYS A 298 18.06 -6.42 -33.11
N TYR A 299 17.45 -6.85 -32.02
CA TYR A 299 17.78 -8.11 -31.35
C TYR A 299 16.64 -9.11 -31.51
N LYS A 300 16.98 -10.36 -31.84
CA LYS A 300 16.00 -11.43 -32.07
C LYS A 300 15.29 -11.90 -30.80
N LYS A 301 15.91 -11.74 -29.63
CA LYS A 301 15.38 -12.21 -28.35
C LYS A 301 15.54 -11.13 -27.29
N VAL A 302 14.44 -10.40 -27.08
CA VAL A 302 14.29 -9.43 -25.99
C VAL A 302 13.08 -9.86 -25.16
N VAL A 303 13.26 -10.00 -23.86
CA VAL A 303 12.19 -10.40 -22.94
C VAL A 303 12.14 -9.39 -21.81
N PHE A 304 11.03 -8.67 -21.69
CA PHE A 304 10.80 -7.79 -20.55
C PHE A 304 10.10 -8.57 -19.43
N ASP A 305 10.57 -8.38 -18.21
CA ASP A 305 9.99 -8.99 -17.02
C ASP A 305 8.83 -8.11 -16.54
N ASN A 306 7.62 -8.69 -16.41
CA ASN A 306 6.45 -8.08 -15.73
C ASN A 306 6.09 -6.65 -16.19
N LEU A 307 6.15 -6.39 -17.49
CA LEU A 307 5.76 -5.09 -18.06
C LEU A 307 4.25 -4.88 -17.83
N PRO A 308 3.82 -3.79 -17.13
CA PRO A 308 2.42 -3.58 -16.81
C PRO A 308 1.56 -3.46 -18.08
N LYS A 309 0.27 -3.84 -18.00
CA LYS A 309 -0.66 -3.65 -19.12
C LYS A 309 -1.04 -2.17 -19.22
N ARG A 310 -1.20 -1.64 -20.45
CA ARG A 310 -1.52 -0.22 -20.68
C ARG A 310 -2.73 0.27 -19.87
N GLU A 311 -3.77 -0.56 -19.75
CA GLU A 311 -5.00 -0.31 -18.99
C GLU A 311 -4.74 -0.10 -17.48
N GLN A 312 -3.65 -0.65 -16.93
CA GLN A 312 -3.26 -0.50 -15.53
C GLN A 312 -2.48 0.79 -15.27
N VAL A 313 -1.92 1.41 -16.32
CA VAL A 313 -1.10 2.62 -16.21
C VAL A 313 -1.90 3.88 -16.57
N SER A 314 -2.84 3.78 -17.53
CA SER A 314 -3.64 4.92 -18.01
C SER A 314 -4.61 5.50 -16.98
N SER A 315 -4.95 4.77 -15.92
CA SER A 315 -5.77 5.32 -14.83
C SER A 315 -5.03 6.36 -13.99
N SER A 316 -3.73 6.60 -14.21
CA SER A 316 -2.89 7.40 -13.31
C SER A 316 -2.42 8.75 -13.88
N THR A 317 -2.70 9.04 -15.16
CA THR A 317 -2.30 10.30 -15.83
C THR A 317 -3.44 11.28 -16.08
N ASP A 318 -4.71 10.84 -15.98
CA ASP A 318 -5.88 11.67 -16.26
C ASP A 318 -6.72 11.96 -14.98
N TYR A 319 -6.05 12.41 -13.92
CA TYR A 319 -6.69 13.06 -12.76
C TYR A 319 -6.25 14.51 -12.66
#